data_AF-V8CCY4-F1
#
_entry.id   AF-V8CCY4-F1
#
_cell.length_a   1.000
_cell.length_b   1.000
_cell.length_c   1.000
_cell.angle_alpha   90.00
_cell.angle_beta   90.00
_cell.angle_gamma   90.00
#
_symmetry.space_group_name_H-M   'P 1'
#
loop_
_entity.id
_entity.type
_entity.pdbx_description
1 polymer ?
#
loop_
_entity_poly.entity_id
_entity_poly.type
_entity_poly.pdbx_seq_one_letter_code
_entity_poly.pdbx_strand_id
1 'polypeptide(L)'
;MEVKFIQRLITKYKEKRKAKGINKIIKRYRFIHIMFNDKFCKPFVDFLNRNFDAKEHLVLCKRWFDEFPFPQGENVIEIKMFRYLNFKRVEKVFFHSLFDHESIKYLYKHKDILKEKAYWQIWGGDLYNAPRDEKNDFVRENFRGYITDVDGDRTVLEKRYATRKNKKFYHATYTFPVTLDMIDKAKNSLKKRNATIIQINNSCDDSTLEMLDILSKFRDENIIIKTILSYAKLEFKEQIIDKGNAIFGDKFEFIETILSPQEYAKYVSENDVLVYNQNRQQGLGNSFLALAFGTKLYIRSEISTYDYLISNGNKVFDSTKIAQMGFAEFIAIDKETKQNNIQNSSKFFSDEYAKNLFEKVFNDSLEYWQNRAKKHGKHSVYNMAHPLNELESVDKYQEQIYSNVLKKHLDDNGGGQKLVALDFGCGPGRFEPMLSKIAHKVYATDPISTLIELAPKIDNVEYLLLGENEKIALPSDSVDLVFVSLALGGIVDKSQLKMAIDELKRVAKQNALFFIVENTAKQDNQKYWHYKSAEDYASLFKPIELKLETTYEDINEEISIMVGR
;
A
#
# COMPACT_ATOMS: atom_id res chain seq x y z
N MET A 1 6.20 19.33 48.70
CA MET A 1 5.48 18.32 47.88
C MET A 1 4.34 18.96 47.08
N GLU A 2 3.59 19.90 47.66
CA GLU A 2 2.49 20.64 47.02
C GLU A 2 2.89 21.47 45.80
N VAL A 3 4.04 22.17 45.81
CA VAL A 3 4.48 22.99 44.66
C VAL A 3 4.69 22.13 43.39
N LYS A 4 5.28 20.93 43.53
CA LYS A 4 5.44 19.98 42.41
C LYS A 4 4.10 19.44 41.92
N PHE A 5 3.12 19.30 42.81
CA PHE A 5 1.76 18.86 42.46
C PHE A 5 0.99 19.94 41.69
N ILE A 6 1.01 21.19 42.17
CA ILE A 6 0.39 22.34 41.53
C ILE A 6 1.01 22.58 40.15
N GLN A 7 2.34 22.53 40.03
CA GLN A 7 3.02 22.68 38.74
C GLN A 7 2.60 21.61 37.72
N ARG A 8 2.44 20.35 38.16
CA ARG A 8 1.92 19.27 37.30
C ARG A 8 0.48 19.54 36.85
N LEU A 9 -0.37 20.08 37.72
CA LEU A 9 -1.75 20.44 37.37
C LEU A 9 -1.81 21.59 36.36
N ILE A 10 -0.99 22.63 36.54
CA ILE A 10 -0.89 23.76 35.60
C ILE A 10 -0.43 23.28 34.22
N THR A 11 0.63 22.46 34.17
CA THR A 11 1.12 21.88 32.91
C THR A 11 0.03 21.06 32.23
N LYS A 12 -0.64 20.15 32.97
CA LYS A 12 -1.74 19.34 32.47
C LYS A 12 -2.90 20.19 31.91
N TYR A 13 -3.24 21.30 32.59
CA TYR A 13 -4.27 22.22 32.13
C TYR A 13 -3.89 22.93 30.83
N LYS A 14 -2.65 23.45 30.74
CA LYS A 14 -2.11 24.08 29.52
C LYS A 14 -2.13 23.10 28.34
N GLU A 15 -1.71 21.86 28.56
CA GLU A 15 -1.74 20.79 27.54
C GLU A 15 -3.16 20.50 27.05
N LYS A 16 -4.12 20.33 27.97
CA LYS A 16 -5.53 20.13 27.61
C LYS A 16 -6.12 21.31 26.83
N ARG A 17 -5.76 22.54 27.20
CA ARG A 17 -6.22 23.75 26.49
C ARG A 17 -5.67 23.78 25.06
N LYS A 18 -4.38 23.49 24.85
CA LYS A 18 -3.79 23.40 23.50
C LYS A 18 -4.44 22.27 22.69
N ALA A 19 -4.64 21.11 23.29
CA ALA A 19 -5.32 19.98 22.66
C ALA A 19 -6.77 20.30 22.25
N LYS A 20 -7.49 21.16 22.99
CA LYS A 20 -8.84 21.61 22.61
C LYS A 20 -8.86 22.34 21.26
N GLY A 21 -7.86 23.18 21.00
CA GLY A 21 -7.71 23.88 19.71
C GLY A 21 -7.44 22.89 18.57
N ILE A 22 -6.46 22.00 18.77
CA ILE A 22 -6.10 20.99 17.77
C ILE A 22 -7.27 20.02 17.50
N ASN A 23 -8.02 19.61 18.53
CA ASN A 23 -9.21 18.78 18.39
C ASN A 23 -10.34 19.44 17.58
N LYS A 24 -10.39 20.78 17.52
CA LYS A 24 -11.33 21.49 16.63
C LYS A 24 -10.88 21.37 15.16
N ILE A 25 -9.57 21.39 14.93
CA ILE A 25 -8.97 21.25 13.59
C ILE A 25 -9.11 19.80 13.11
N ILE A 26 -8.75 18.80 13.94
CA ILE A 26 -8.82 17.36 13.61
C ILE A 26 -10.17 16.97 13.00
N LYS A 27 -11.28 17.52 13.50
CA LYS A 27 -12.63 17.22 13.01
C LYS A 27 -12.90 17.61 11.55
N ARG A 28 -12.03 18.42 10.94
CA ARG A 28 -12.15 18.87 9.55
C ARG A 28 -11.46 17.94 8.57
N TYR A 29 -10.64 17.01 9.06
CA TYR A 29 -9.84 16.11 8.24
C TYR A 29 -10.35 14.68 8.34
N ARG A 30 -10.17 13.93 7.26
CA ARG A 30 -10.56 12.51 7.16
C ARG A 30 -9.45 11.61 7.67
N PHE A 31 -8.22 11.96 7.34
CA PHE A 31 -7.03 11.18 7.63
C PHE A 31 -6.09 11.97 8.53
N ILE A 32 -5.60 11.32 9.58
CA ILE A 32 -4.60 11.90 10.48
C ILE A 32 -3.32 11.08 10.39
N HIS A 33 -2.19 11.74 10.20
CA HIS A 33 -0.87 11.12 10.24
C HIS A 33 -0.14 11.56 11.52
N ILE A 34 0.25 10.60 12.36
CA ILE A 34 1.06 10.83 13.55
C ILE A 34 2.49 10.41 13.23
N MET A 35 3.44 11.34 13.39
CA MET A 35 4.85 11.11 13.09
C MET A 35 5.78 11.99 13.95
N PHE A 36 7.08 11.82 13.78
CA PHE A 36 8.12 12.73 14.23
C PHE A 36 9.04 13.07 13.05
N ASN A 37 9.85 14.13 13.14
CA ASN A 37 10.69 14.53 12.02
C ASN A 37 11.97 13.66 11.90
N ASP A 38 11.87 12.50 11.24
CA ASP A 38 13.05 11.78 10.70
C ASP A 38 13.31 12.18 9.25
N LYS A 39 14.45 11.73 8.69
CA LYS A 39 14.85 11.86 7.29
C LYS A 39 13.78 11.48 6.28
N PHE A 40 12.87 10.57 6.63
CA PHE A 40 11.82 10.08 5.74
C PHE A 40 10.50 10.87 5.84
N CYS A 41 10.26 11.58 6.92
CA CYS A 41 8.93 12.14 7.21
C CYS A 41 8.62 13.40 6.39
N LYS A 42 9.59 14.30 6.20
CA LYS A 42 9.38 15.42 5.29
C LYS A 42 9.15 14.94 3.84
N PRO A 43 9.99 14.05 3.26
CA PRO A 43 9.72 13.47 1.94
C PRO A 43 8.32 12.87 1.82
N PHE A 44 7.84 12.15 2.85
CA PHE A 44 6.51 11.56 2.85
C PHE A 44 5.41 12.63 2.79
N VAL A 45 5.54 13.70 3.59
CA VAL A 45 4.57 14.81 3.59
C VAL A 45 4.59 15.58 2.28
N ASP A 46 5.77 15.80 1.70
CA ASP A 46 5.87 16.44 0.39
C ASP A 46 5.21 15.57 -0.70
N PHE A 47 5.44 14.25 -0.69
CA PHE A 47 4.76 13.29 -1.56
C PHE A 47 3.24 13.32 -1.36
N LEU A 48 2.77 13.30 -0.11
CA LEU A 48 1.36 13.32 0.23
C LEU A 48 0.68 14.56 -0.34
N ASN A 49 1.27 15.74 -0.12
CA ASN A 49 0.71 17.02 -0.56
C ASN A 49 0.79 17.24 -2.08
N ARG A 50 1.69 16.57 -2.79
CA ARG A 50 1.75 16.60 -4.27
C ARG A 50 0.73 15.68 -4.92
N ASN A 51 0.41 14.54 -4.29
CA ASN A 51 -0.30 13.44 -4.94
C ASN A 51 -1.73 13.22 -4.44
N PHE A 52 -2.08 13.77 -3.27
CA PHE A 52 -3.38 13.64 -2.63
C PHE A 52 -3.92 15.01 -2.18
N ASP A 53 -5.24 15.12 -1.98
CA ASP A 53 -5.84 16.36 -1.50
C ASP A 53 -5.42 16.63 -0.04
N ALA A 54 -4.51 17.59 0.15
CA ALA A 54 -4.01 17.99 1.46
C ALA A 54 -5.12 18.43 2.44
N LYS A 55 -6.32 18.78 1.97
CA LYS A 55 -7.48 19.11 2.82
C LYS A 55 -8.11 17.88 3.48
N GLU A 56 -7.87 16.68 2.94
CA GLU A 56 -8.31 15.42 3.56
C GLU A 56 -7.35 14.91 4.64
N HIS A 57 -6.07 15.29 4.59
CA HIS A 57 -5.01 14.77 5.44
C HIS A 57 -4.43 15.82 6.39
N LEU A 58 -4.41 15.55 7.70
CA LEU A 58 -3.70 16.36 8.70
C LEU A 58 -2.48 15.60 9.23
N VAL A 59 -1.33 16.25 9.22
CA VAL A 59 -0.08 15.73 9.78
C VAL A 59 0.16 16.34 11.15
N LEU A 60 0.24 15.50 12.17
CA LEU A 60 0.63 15.87 13.52
C LEU A 60 2.04 15.35 13.78
N CYS A 61 3.01 16.27 13.73
CA CYS A 61 4.43 15.92 13.77
C CYS A 61 5.08 16.38 15.09
N LYS A 62 5.86 15.50 15.72
CA LYS A 62 6.73 15.84 16.85
C LYS A 62 8.13 16.24 16.37
N ARG A 63 8.71 17.26 17.02
CA ARG A 63 10.12 17.60 16.83
C ARG A 63 11.00 16.71 17.71
N TRP A 64 11.79 15.84 17.09
CA TRP A 64 12.69 14.85 17.72
C TRP A 64 14.15 15.01 17.32
N PHE A 65 14.41 15.28 16.04
CA PHE A 65 15.76 15.41 15.51
C PHE A 65 16.01 16.85 15.04
N ASP A 66 17.14 17.44 15.36
CA ASP A 66 17.45 18.81 14.93
C ASP A 66 18.11 18.81 13.54
N GLU A 67 18.81 17.74 13.21
CA GLU A 67 19.50 17.51 11.95
C GLU A 67 18.57 17.24 10.76
N PHE A 68 17.33 16.81 11.02
CA PHE A 68 16.35 16.51 9.96
C PHE A 68 15.32 17.62 9.78
N PRO A 69 15.01 17.99 8.52
CA PRO A 69 14.09 19.10 8.25
C PRO A 69 12.70 18.78 8.78
N PHE A 70 12.02 19.79 9.32
CA PHE A 70 10.62 19.62 9.71
C PHE A 70 9.74 19.52 8.46
N PRO A 71 8.73 18.64 8.44
CA PRO A 71 7.69 18.68 7.42
C PRO A 71 6.99 20.05 7.39
N GLN A 72 6.63 20.54 6.21
CA GLN A 72 5.99 21.84 6.01
C GLN A 72 4.70 21.68 5.21
N GLY A 73 3.74 22.58 5.44
CA GLY A 73 2.44 22.60 4.76
C GLY A 73 1.33 23.17 5.64
N GLU A 74 0.26 23.67 5.04
CA GLU A 74 -0.91 24.19 5.76
C GLU A 74 -1.61 23.11 6.61
N ASN A 75 -1.44 21.85 6.21
CA ASN A 75 -1.96 20.67 6.89
C ASN A 75 -0.97 20.05 7.89
N VAL A 76 0.11 20.73 8.26
CA VAL A 76 1.10 20.24 9.22
C VAL A 76 1.00 21.03 10.52
N ILE A 77 0.86 20.32 11.65
CA ILE A 77 0.86 20.92 12.98
C ILE A 77 1.96 20.27 13.82
N GLU A 78 2.85 21.10 14.35
CA GLU A 78 3.78 20.67 15.37
C GLU A 78 3.06 20.41 16.70
N ILE A 79 3.21 19.18 17.20
CA ILE A 79 2.69 18.74 18.48
C ILE A 79 3.82 18.31 19.41
N LYS A 80 3.66 18.58 20.71
CA LYS A 80 4.54 18.03 21.74
C LYS A 80 4.03 16.68 22.26
N MET A 81 2.72 16.49 22.22
CA MET A 81 2.02 15.31 22.69
C MET A 81 0.65 15.17 22.03
N PHE A 82 0.15 13.94 21.93
CA PHE A 82 -1.19 13.68 21.38
C PHE A 82 -2.12 12.96 22.35
N ARG A 83 -1.71 12.68 23.60
CA ARG A 83 -2.53 11.93 24.57
C ARG A 83 -3.92 12.49 24.86
N TYR A 84 -4.15 13.79 24.59
CA TYR A 84 -5.44 14.47 24.78
C TYR A 84 -6.17 14.76 23.45
N LEU A 85 -5.64 14.28 22.34
CA LEU A 85 -6.27 14.41 21.03
C LEU A 85 -7.35 13.34 20.85
N ASN A 86 -8.37 13.66 20.07
CA ASN A 86 -9.55 12.84 19.87
C ASN A 86 -9.75 12.56 18.39
N PHE A 87 -9.63 11.29 18.02
CA PHE A 87 -9.77 10.82 16.64
C PHE A 87 -11.10 10.11 16.35
N LYS A 88 -12.11 10.21 17.22
CA LYS A 88 -13.39 9.48 17.05
C LYS A 88 -14.12 9.81 15.73
N ARG A 89 -14.00 11.06 15.25
CA ARG A 89 -14.65 11.52 14.00
C ARG A 89 -13.75 11.41 12.76
N VAL A 90 -12.54 10.91 12.94
CA VAL A 90 -11.58 10.69 11.86
C VAL A 90 -11.89 9.35 11.22
N GLU A 91 -11.63 9.22 9.92
CA GLU A 91 -11.78 7.97 9.18
C GLU A 91 -10.63 7.01 9.52
N LYS A 92 -9.39 7.42 9.26
CA LYS A 92 -8.17 6.63 9.55
C LYS A 92 -7.10 7.47 10.27
N VAL A 93 -6.37 6.83 11.18
CA VAL A 93 -5.23 7.41 11.90
C VAL A 93 -3.99 6.58 11.59
N PHE A 94 -3.06 7.14 10.84
CA PHE A 94 -1.81 6.51 10.44
C PHE A 94 -0.72 6.82 11.46
N PHE A 95 -0.11 5.78 12.04
CA PHE A 95 1.06 5.88 12.91
C PHE A 95 2.29 5.53 12.09
N HIS A 96 3.10 6.53 11.80
CA HIS A 96 4.38 6.38 11.10
C HIS A 96 5.45 5.98 12.10
N SER A 97 5.62 4.66 12.24
CA SER A 97 6.34 3.97 13.33
C SER A 97 5.69 4.03 14.73
N LEU A 98 6.19 3.19 15.62
CA LEU A 98 5.81 3.03 17.03
C LEU A 98 7.00 3.15 17.99
N PHE A 99 8.02 3.92 17.63
CA PHE A 99 9.15 4.23 18.54
C PHE A 99 8.70 5.06 19.75
N ASP A 100 7.64 5.85 19.61
CA ASP A 100 7.11 6.67 20.70
C ASP A 100 6.24 5.86 21.66
N HIS A 101 6.67 5.73 22.92
CA HIS A 101 5.88 5.11 23.97
C HIS A 101 4.54 5.80 24.24
N GLU A 102 4.37 7.08 23.89
CA GLU A 102 3.07 7.74 23.99
C GLU A 102 2.03 7.10 23.04
N SER A 103 2.43 6.62 21.85
CA SER A 103 1.54 5.98 20.87
C SER A 103 0.96 4.71 21.44
N ILE A 104 1.83 3.88 21.99
CA ILE A 104 1.45 2.63 22.64
C ILE A 104 0.50 2.90 23.82
N LYS A 105 0.83 3.86 24.70
CA LYS A 105 -0.02 4.19 25.86
C LYS A 105 -1.38 4.74 25.44
N TYR A 106 -1.43 5.58 24.41
CA TYR A 106 -2.68 6.13 23.89
C TYR A 106 -3.56 5.03 23.31
N LEU A 107 -3.03 4.23 22.38
CA LEU A 107 -3.78 3.18 21.69
C LEU A 107 -4.27 2.08 22.64
N TYR A 108 -3.46 1.70 23.62
CA TYR A 108 -3.86 0.74 24.65
C TYR A 108 -5.07 1.25 25.48
N LYS A 109 -5.14 2.56 25.73
CA LYS A 109 -6.27 3.21 26.43
C LYS A 109 -7.49 3.40 25.52
N HIS A 110 -7.27 3.62 24.23
CA HIS A 110 -8.30 3.93 23.23
C HIS A 110 -8.48 2.76 22.26
N LYS A 111 -8.95 1.63 22.81
CA LYS A 111 -9.06 0.35 22.08
C LYS A 111 -10.03 0.42 20.89
N ASP A 112 -11.04 1.28 20.96
CA ASP A 112 -11.96 1.62 19.86
C ASP A 112 -11.20 2.21 18.69
N ILE A 113 -10.39 3.25 18.94
CA ILE A 113 -9.56 3.89 17.91
C ILE A 113 -8.56 2.88 17.33
N LEU A 114 -7.89 2.11 18.18
CA LEU A 114 -6.91 1.11 17.75
C LEU A 114 -7.49 0.09 16.77
N LYS A 115 -8.63 -0.51 17.13
CA LYS A 115 -9.21 -1.63 16.37
C LYS A 115 -10.00 -1.20 15.15
N GLU A 116 -10.53 0.01 15.14
CA GLU A 116 -11.44 0.47 14.09
C GLU A 116 -10.79 1.48 13.14
N LYS A 117 -9.75 2.21 13.57
CA LYS A 117 -9.26 3.40 12.85
C LYS A 117 -7.74 3.49 12.72
N ALA A 118 -6.98 2.80 13.56
CA ALA A 118 -5.52 2.96 13.59
C ALA A 118 -4.84 2.05 12.56
N TYR A 119 -3.96 2.64 11.77
CA TYR A 119 -3.12 1.96 10.79
C TYR A 119 -1.67 2.17 11.16
N TRP A 120 -0.89 1.09 11.18
CA TRP A 120 0.54 1.15 11.48
C TRP A 120 1.35 1.08 10.20
N GLN A 121 2.05 2.15 9.86
CA GLN A 121 3.15 2.10 8.91
C GLN A 121 4.37 1.53 9.62
N ILE A 122 4.65 0.27 9.35
CA ILE A 122 5.73 -0.49 9.97
C ILE A 122 7.06 0.07 9.46
N TRP A 123 7.95 0.39 10.40
CA TRP A 123 9.37 0.49 10.09
C TRP A 123 10.05 -0.76 10.68
N GLY A 124 11.23 -1.12 10.16
CA GLY A 124 11.92 -2.31 10.68
C GLY A 124 12.18 -2.18 12.18
N GLY A 125 12.79 -1.07 12.61
CA GLY A 125 13.22 -0.92 14.01
C GLY A 125 12.10 -1.04 15.05
N ASP A 126 10.90 -0.51 14.79
CA ASP A 126 9.78 -0.55 15.75
C ASP A 126 8.98 -1.85 15.71
N LEU A 127 9.25 -2.72 14.72
CA LEU A 127 8.80 -4.11 14.68
C LEU A 127 9.83 -5.07 15.30
N TYR A 128 11.09 -5.08 14.81
CA TYR A 128 12.12 -6.04 15.22
C TYR A 128 12.62 -5.79 16.64
N ASN A 129 12.77 -4.52 17.06
CA ASN A 129 13.30 -4.16 18.37
C ASN A 129 12.22 -3.77 19.40
N ALA A 130 10.96 -4.09 19.13
CA ALA A 130 9.85 -3.72 20.01
C ALA A 130 10.03 -4.30 21.43
N PRO A 131 9.70 -3.55 22.50
CA PRO A 131 9.60 -4.12 23.85
C PRO A 131 8.51 -5.21 23.93
N ARG A 132 8.73 -6.22 24.76
CA ARG A 132 7.76 -7.29 25.06
C ARG A 132 7.11 -7.03 26.41
N ASP A 133 6.02 -6.28 26.37
CA ASP A 133 5.14 -6.07 27.51
C ASP A 133 3.68 -6.06 27.06
N GLU A 134 2.77 -6.19 28.03
CA GLU A 134 1.33 -6.27 27.79
C GLU A 134 0.81 -5.19 26.84
N LYS A 135 1.28 -3.94 26.98
CA LYS A 135 0.77 -2.81 26.18
C LYS A 135 1.34 -2.85 24.77
N ASN A 136 2.64 -3.08 24.64
CA ASN A 136 3.31 -3.15 23.34
C ASN A 136 2.76 -4.30 22.51
N ASP A 137 2.57 -5.47 23.12
CA ASP A 137 2.04 -6.66 22.45
C ASP A 137 0.58 -6.47 22.07
N PHE A 138 -0.27 -6.01 23.02
CA PHE A 138 -1.68 -5.75 22.74
C PHE A 138 -1.87 -4.72 21.62
N VAL A 139 -1.12 -3.62 21.64
CA VAL A 139 -1.26 -2.56 20.61
C VAL A 139 -0.84 -3.08 19.23
N ARG A 140 0.33 -3.72 19.12
CA ARG A 140 0.84 -4.22 17.84
C ARG A 140 -0.01 -5.36 17.27
N GLU A 141 -0.64 -6.17 18.10
CA GLU A 141 -1.58 -7.21 17.65
C GLU A 141 -2.92 -6.63 17.15
N ASN A 142 -3.35 -5.48 17.67
CA ASN A 142 -4.75 -5.04 17.54
C ASN A 142 -5.00 -3.87 16.59
N PHE A 143 -4.00 -3.41 15.83
CA PHE A 143 -4.23 -2.43 14.76
C PHE A 143 -5.35 -2.88 13.80
N ARG A 144 -6.08 -1.89 13.25
CA ARG A 144 -7.08 -2.09 12.21
C ARG A 144 -6.44 -2.60 10.92
N GLY A 145 -5.33 -1.99 10.53
CA GLY A 145 -4.54 -2.37 9.37
C GLY A 145 -3.05 -2.11 9.54
N TYR A 146 -2.25 -2.84 8.77
CA TYR A 146 -0.78 -2.76 8.75
C TYR A 146 -0.32 -2.35 7.36
N ILE A 147 0.71 -1.51 7.28
CA ILE A 147 1.26 -1.02 6.01
C ILE A 147 2.75 -1.33 6.00
N THR A 148 3.20 -2.09 4.99
CA THR A 148 4.61 -2.43 4.73
C THR A 148 4.75 -2.85 3.28
N ASP A 149 5.89 -2.58 2.64
CA ASP A 149 6.27 -3.15 1.35
C ASP A 149 7.12 -4.42 1.46
N VAL A 150 7.49 -4.83 2.68
CA VAL A 150 8.37 -5.98 2.93
C VAL A 150 7.56 -7.17 3.48
N ASP A 151 7.38 -8.23 2.69
CA ASP A 151 6.66 -9.44 3.10
C ASP A 151 7.27 -10.13 4.34
N GLY A 152 8.58 -9.96 4.54
CA GLY A 152 9.27 -10.42 5.75
C GLY A 152 8.72 -9.79 7.04
N ASP A 153 8.32 -8.51 6.99
CA ASP A 153 7.77 -7.81 8.16
C ASP A 153 6.42 -8.39 8.56
N ARG A 154 5.58 -8.73 7.58
CA ARG A 154 4.32 -9.45 7.83
C ARG A 154 4.58 -10.78 8.55
N THR A 155 5.52 -11.57 8.04
CA THR A 155 5.89 -12.87 8.63
C THR A 155 6.35 -12.72 10.07
N VAL A 156 7.18 -11.71 10.35
CA VAL A 156 7.69 -11.43 11.70
C VAL A 156 6.55 -10.99 12.61
N LEU A 157 5.67 -10.11 12.15
CA LEU A 157 4.52 -9.61 12.91
C LEU A 157 3.56 -10.75 13.28
N GLU A 158 3.20 -11.59 12.32
CA GLU A 158 2.30 -12.73 12.52
C GLU A 158 2.87 -13.74 13.53
N LYS A 159 4.16 -14.10 13.40
CA LYS A 159 4.85 -15.00 14.34
C LYS A 159 4.95 -14.39 15.74
N ARG A 160 5.22 -13.10 15.82
CA ARG A 160 5.57 -12.42 17.08
C ARG A 160 4.36 -12.00 17.91
N TYR A 161 3.22 -11.72 17.27
CA TYR A 161 2.06 -11.13 17.95
C TYR A 161 0.80 -12.01 17.88
N ALA A 162 0.89 -13.28 17.43
CA ALA A 162 -0.25 -14.20 17.33
C ALA A 162 -1.49 -13.53 16.72
N THR A 163 -1.27 -12.64 15.75
CA THR A 163 -2.34 -11.84 15.16
C THR A 163 -3.41 -12.79 14.64
N ARG A 164 -4.65 -12.59 15.11
CA ARG A 164 -5.80 -13.37 14.66
C ARG A 164 -5.80 -13.49 13.14
N LYS A 165 -6.18 -14.66 12.62
CA LYS A 165 -6.46 -14.85 11.20
C LYS A 165 -7.41 -13.72 10.74
N ASN A 166 -7.11 -13.08 9.60
CA ASN A 166 -7.87 -12.00 8.96
C ASN A 166 -7.50 -10.54 9.36
N LYS A 167 -6.21 -10.24 9.58
CA LYS A 167 -5.74 -8.84 9.65
C LYS A 167 -5.45 -8.29 8.27
N LYS A 168 -5.77 -7.01 8.05
CA LYS A 168 -5.58 -6.34 6.76
C LYS A 168 -4.16 -5.80 6.63
N PHE A 169 -3.47 -6.20 5.56
CA PHE A 169 -2.15 -5.71 5.21
C PHE A 169 -2.24 -4.96 3.89
N TYR A 170 -1.66 -3.76 3.86
CA TYR A 170 -1.52 -2.96 2.65
C TYR A 170 -0.06 -2.96 2.23
N HIS A 171 0.18 -3.35 0.98
CA HIS A 171 1.49 -3.24 0.36
C HIS A 171 1.73 -1.80 -0.07
N ALA A 172 2.47 -1.03 0.74
CA ALA A 172 2.88 0.32 0.39
C ALA A 172 4.27 0.66 0.92
N THR A 173 5.07 1.23 0.02
CA THR A 173 6.46 1.63 0.30
C THR A 173 6.51 2.92 1.12
N TYR A 174 7.67 3.21 1.72
CA TYR A 174 7.90 4.50 2.36
C TYR A 174 8.80 5.36 1.48
N THR A 175 8.56 6.68 1.46
CA THR A 175 9.35 7.59 0.63
C THR A 175 10.78 7.69 1.13
N PHE A 176 11.74 7.66 0.21
CA PHE A 176 13.15 7.91 0.51
C PHE A 176 13.48 9.41 0.46
N PRO A 177 14.54 9.87 1.16
CA PRO A 177 14.97 11.28 1.10
C PRO A 177 15.46 11.72 -0.27
N VAL A 178 16.00 10.78 -1.06
CA VAL A 178 16.45 11.01 -2.43
C VAL A 178 15.26 10.91 -3.38
N THR A 179 15.14 11.87 -4.31
CA THR A 179 14.10 11.88 -5.36
C THR A 179 14.65 11.45 -6.71
N LEU A 180 13.78 11.11 -7.67
CA LEU A 180 14.18 10.83 -9.06
C LEU A 180 14.95 12.00 -9.70
N ASP A 181 14.50 13.24 -9.49
CA ASP A 181 15.20 14.43 -9.98
C ASP A 181 16.64 14.53 -9.45
N MET A 182 16.86 14.18 -8.17
CA MET A 182 18.21 14.15 -7.59
C MET A 182 19.08 13.04 -8.22
N ILE A 183 18.49 11.89 -8.55
CA ILE A 183 19.16 10.77 -9.25
C ILE A 183 19.56 11.21 -10.66
N ASP A 184 18.65 11.85 -11.40
CA ASP A 184 18.92 12.30 -12.77
C ASP A 184 19.99 13.41 -12.79
N LYS A 185 19.94 14.36 -11.85
CA LYS A 185 20.99 15.36 -11.65
C LYS A 185 22.34 14.73 -11.31
N ALA A 186 22.36 13.71 -10.46
CA ALA A 186 23.60 12.98 -10.12
C ALA A 186 24.18 12.27 -11.36
N LYS A 187 23.34 11.58 -12.17
CA LYS A 187 23.76 10.95 -13.42
C LYS A 187 24.36 11.95 -14.41
N ASN A 188 23.73 13.12 -14.56
CA ASN A 188 24.17 14.15 -15.50
C ASN A 188 25.45 14.88 -15.06
N SER A 189 25.74 14.90 -13.75
CA SER A 189 26.93 15.55 -13.19
C SER A 189 28.06 14.57 -12.84
N LEU A 190 27.89 13.29 -13.17
CA LEU A 190 28.84 12.23 -12.86
C LEU A 190 30.18 12.47 -13.55
N LYS A 191 31.25 12.60 -12.76
CA LYS A 191 32.62 12.64 -13.26
C LYS A 191 33.24 11.25 -13.13
N LYS A 192 33.54 10.60 -14.25
CA LYS A 192 34.27 9.33 -14.22
C LYS A 192 35.66 9.55 -13.64
N ARG A 193 35.98 8.85 -12.56
CA ARG A 193 37.36 8.76 -12.05
C ARG A 193 38.10 7.69 -12.84
N ASN A 194 39.40 7.87 -13.02
CA ASN A 194 40.26 6.88 -13.64
C ASN A 194 40.66 5.80 -12.62
N ALA A 195 39.67 5.16 -11.99
CA ALA A 195 39.81 4.07 -11.02
C ALA A 195 38.43 3.45 -10.77
N THR A 196 38.37 2.17 -10.40
CA THR A 196 37.12 1.53 -9.97
C THR A 196 36.79 1.95 -8.54
N ILE A 197 35.59 2.47 -8.33
CA ILE A 197 35.13 2.95 -7.03
C ILE A 197 34.32 1.85 -6.34
N ILE A 198 34.81 1.39 -5.19
CA ILE A 198 34.20 0.33 -4.39
C ILE A 198 33.81 0.92 -3.04
N GLN A 199 32.51 0.93 -2.72
CA GLN A 199 32.04 1.31 -1.40
C GLN A 199 31.80 0.06 -0.53
N ILE A 200 32.27 0.09 0.72
CA ILE A 200 32.00 -0.91 1.75
C ILE A 200 30.98 -0.34 2.73
N ASN A 201 29.85 -1.04 2.88
CA ASN A 201 28.73 -0.71 3.76
C ASN A 201 28.16 0.70 3.53
N ASN A 202 27.06 1.03 4.22
CA ASN A 202 26.44 2.36 4.18
C ASN A 202 26.44 3.08 5.53
N SER A 203 27.16 2.56 6.52
CA SER A 203 27.26 3.06 7.90
C SER A 203 28.49 2.47 8.61
N CYS A 204 28.88 3.05 9.75
CA CYS A 204 29.96 2.52 10.58
C CYS A 204 29.55 1.17 11.17
N ASP A 205 30.31 0.12 10.87
CA ASP A 205 30.03 -1.25 11.29
C ASP A 205 31.31 -2.07 11.24
N ASP A 206 31.52 -2.95 12.22
CA ASP A 206 32.68 -3.82 12.36
C ASP A 206 32.87 -4.79 11.18
N SER A 207 31.80 -5.16 10.48
CA SER A 207 31.90 -5.95 9.23
C SER A 207 32.71 -5.27 8.12
N THR A 208 32.95 -3.95 8.24
CA THR A 208 33.85 -3.20 7.35
C THR A 208 35.30 -3.66 7.52
N LEU A 209 35.72 -3.97 8.76
CA LEU A 209 37.09 -4.44 9.05
C LEU A 209 37.39 -5.77 8.35
N GLU A 210 36.43 -6.69 8.34
CA GLU A 210 36.52 -7.98 7.63
C GLU A 210 36.61 -7.76 6.11
N MET A 211 35.75 -6.90 5.56
CA MET A 211 35.74 -6.65 4.12
C MET A 211 37.00 -5.92 3.65
N LEU A 212 37.60 -5.06 4.49
CA LEU A 212 38.92 -4.47 4.21
C LEU A 212 40.02 -5.55 4.08
N ASP A 213 40.01 -6.58 4.94
CA ASP A 213 40.96 -7.72 4.81
C ASP A 213 40.72 -8.48 3.51
N ILE A 214 39.46 -8.81 3.20
CA ILE A 214 39.08 -9.54 2.00
C ILE A 214 39.51 -8.79 0.74
N LEU A 215 39.31 -7.47 0.69
CA LEU A 215 39.65 -6.64 -0.46
C LEU A 215 41.15 -6.30 -0.54
N SER A 216 41.94 -6.55 0.51
CA SER A 216 43.38 -6.28 0.53
C SER A 216 44.14 -7.01 -0.60
N LYS A 217 43.62 -8.14 -1.07
CA LYS A 217 44.15 -8.87 -2.24
C LYS A 217 44.09 -8.08 -3.55
N PHE A 218 43.28 -7.02 -3.61
CA PHE A 218 43.15 -6.12 -4.75
C PHE A 218 43.85 -4.77 -4.53
N ARG A 219 44.66 -4.62 -3.47
CA ARG A 219 45.30 -3.33 -3.11
C ARG A 219 46.16 -2.72 -4.22
N ASP A 220 46.74 -3.56 -5.09
CA ASP A 220 47.62 -3.14 -6.18
C ASP A 220 46.83 -2.74 -7.44
N GLU A 221 45.53 -3.02 -7.50
CA GLU A 221 44.65 -2.62 -8.60
C GLU A 221 44.37 -1.11 -8.58
N ASN A 222 43.91 -0.58 -9.71
CA ASN A 222 43.53 0.83 -9.83
C ASN A 222 42.13 1.09 -9.25
N ILE A 223 42.04 1.09 -7.92
CA ILE A 223 40.79 1.17 -7.16
C ILE A 223 40.78 2.34 -6.17
N ILE A 224 39.58 2.75 -5.77
CA ILE A 224 39.32 3.60 -4.61
C ILE A 224 38.35 2.85 -3.70
N ILE A 225 38.70 2.70 -2.43
CA ILE A 225 37.85 2.11 -1.40
C ILE A 225 37.17 3.23 -0.61
N LYS A 226 35.84 3.21 -0.58
CA LYS A 226 35.04 4.21 0.13
C LYS A 226 34.23 3.59 1.27
N THR A 227 33.98 4.34 2.34
CA THR A 227 32.97 3.96 3.34
C THR A 227 32.31 5.16 4.03
N ILE A 228 31.26 4.89 4.82
CA ILE A 228 30.47 5.90 5.54
C ILE A 228 30.62 5.64 7.04
N LEU A 229 31.14 6.61 7.79
CA LEU A 229 31.44 6.52 9.21
C LEU A 229 30.68 7.56 10.06
N SER A 230 29.59 8.13 9.52
CA SER A 230 28.83 9.21 10.15
C SER A 230 27.77 8.77 11.15
N TYR A 231 27.42 7.48 11.21
CA TYR A 231 26.42 6.94 12.14
C TYR A 231 26.56 5.41 12.34
N ALA A 232 25.73 4.86 13.24
CA ALA A 232 25.70 3.47 13.71
C ALA A 232 26.80 3.13 14.73
N LYS A 233 27.69 2.17 14.46
CA LYS A 233 28.66 1.66 15.44
C LYS A 233 29.95 2.50 15.47
N LEU A 234 29.84 3.75 15.89
CA LEU A 234 30.94 4.73 15.86
C LEU A 234 32.16 4.31 16.69
N GLU A 235 32.00 3.38 17.63
CA GLU A 235 33.10 2.78 18.40
C GLU A 235 34.16 2.06 17.55
N PHE A 236 33.82 1.64 16.32
CA PHE A 236 34.78 1.02 15.38
C PHE A 236 35.44 2.00 14.42
N LYS A 237 35.05 3.27 14.45
CA LYS A 237 35.43 4.27 13.45
C LYS A 237 36.95 4.40 13.29
N GLU A 238 37.69 4.64 14.37
CA GLU A 238 39.15 4.79 14.33
C GLU A 238 39.84 3.51 13.82
N GLN A 239 39.39 2.34 14.29
CA GLN A 239 39.93 1.06 13.82
C GLN A 239 39.75 0.85 12.31
N ILE A 240 38.61 1.28 11.76
CA ILE A 240 38.34 1.22 10.32
C ILE A 240 39.25 2.18 9.55
N ILE A 241 39.43 3.40 10.06
CA ILE A 241 40.31 4.41 9.44
C ILE A 241 41.76 3.93 9.43
N ASP A 242 42.27 3.50 10.57
CA ASP A 242 43.65 3.00 10.71
C ASP A 242 43.91 1.82 9.78
N LYS A 243 42.98 0.85 9.75
CA LYS A 243 43.11 -0.34 8.92
C LYS A 243 42.99 -0.02 7.42
N GLY A 244 42.03 0.83 7.05
CA GLY A 244 41.85 1.27 5.67
C GLY A 244 43.09 1.98 5.13
N ASN A 245 43.63 2.92 5.91
CA ASN A 245 44.87 3.62 5.57
C ASN A 245 46.08 2.68 5.52
N ALA A 246 46.19 1.72 6.45
CA ALA A 246 47.29 0.76 6.45
C ALA A 246 47.30 -0.17 5.22
N ILE A 247 46.12 -0.55 4.71
CA ILE A 247 46.00 -1.47 3.56
C ILE A 247 46.03 -0.73 2.22
N PHE A 248 45.35 0.41 2.12
CA PHE A 248 45.06 1.09 0.85
C PHE A 248 45.69 2.49 0.72
N GLY A 249 46.24 3.06 1.81
CA GLY A 249 46.84 4.39 1.82
C GLY A 249 45.92 5.45 1.22
N ASP A 250 46.43 6.22 0.26
CA ASP A 250 45.70 7.28 -0.43
C ASP A 250 44.50 6.80 -1.27
N LYS A 251 44.31 5.48 -1.43
CA LYS A 251 43.12 4.90 -2.10
C LYS A 251 41.92 4.76 -1.17
N PHE A 252 42.07 4.99 0.14
CA PHE A 252 40.97 4.88 1.11
C PHE A 252 40.32 6.24 1.40
N GLU A 253 39.00 6.33 1.20
CA GLU A 253 38.20 7.53 1.42
C GLU A 253 37.02 7.23 2.35
N PHE A 254 36.63 8.17 3.20
CA PHE A 254 35.48 8.00 4.09
C PHE A 254 34.76 9.32 4.34
N ILE A 255 33.47 9.24 4.71
CA ILE A 255 32.68 10.39 5.14
C ILE A 255 32.26 10.25 6.60
N GLU A 256 32.44 11.32 7.38
CA GLU A 256 32.14 11.35 8.82
C GLU A 256 30.92 12.21 9.16
N THR A 257 30.38 12.92 8.17
CA THR A 257 29.21 13.79 8.32
C THR A 257 28.02 13.21 7.56
N ILE A 258 26.81 13.58 8.01
CA ILE A 258 25.56 13.24 7.30
C ILE A 258 25.43 14.21 6.13
N LEU A 259 25.38 13.66 4.90
CA LEU A 259 25.21 14.44 3.68
C LEU A 259 23.74 14.82 3.45
N SER A 260 23.52 15.93 2.72
CA SER A 260 22.18 16.21 2.19
C SER A 260 21.75 15.13 1.18
N PRO A 261 20.45 14.91 0.94
CA PRO A 261 20.01 13.90 -0.02
C PRO A 261 20.59 14.06 -1.43
N GLN A 262 20.77 15.30 -1.90
CA GLN A 262 21.35 15.59 -3.21
C GLN A 262 22.85 15.25 -3.27
N GLU A 263 23.61 15.59 -2.24
CA GLU A 263 25.04 15.23 -2.13
C GLU A 263 25.21 13.73 -1.95
N TYR A 264 24.32 13.09 -1.19
CA TYR A 264 24.33 11.64 -0.99
C TYR A 264 24.03 10.89 -2.29
N ALA A 265 23.06 11.33 -3.08
CA ALA A 265 22.79 10.77 -4.40
C ALA A 265 24.01 10.84 -5.31
N LYS A 266 24.72 11.98 -5.31
CA LYS A 266 25.97 12.15 -6.06
C LYS A 266 27.07 11.21 -5.55
N TYR A 267 27.25 11.12 -4.24
CA TYR A 267 28.23 10.22 -3.62
C TYR A 267 27.99 8.76 -4.02
N VAL A 268 26.74 8.29 -3.94
CA VAL A 268 26.38 6.91 -4.32
C VAL A 268 26.52 6.69 -5.83
N SER A 269 26.21 7.70 -6.66
CA SER A 269 26.32 7.57 -8.12
C SER A 269 27.73 7.30 -8.64
N GLU A 270 28.74 7.68 -7.85
CA GLU A 270 30.15 7.46 -8.19
C GLU A 270 30.55 5.99 -8.08
N ASN A 271 29.81 5.15 -7.35
CA ASN A 271 30.22 3.77 -7.09
C ASN A 271 30.04 2.86 -8.31
N ASP A 272 31.09 2.14 -8.67
CA ASP A 272 31.04 1.03 -9.61
C ASP A 272 30.57 -0.26 -8.91
N VAL A 273 31.06 -0.47 -7.68
CA VAL A 273 30.72 -1.61 -6.84
C VAL A 273 30.29 -1.13 -5.45
N LEU A 274 29.25 -1.74 -4.90
CA LEU A 274 28.81 -1.55 -3.52
C LEU A 274 28.77 -2.90 -2.80
N VAL A 275 29.41 -3.01 -1.64
CA VAL A 275 29.50 -4.24 -0.86
C VAL A 275 28.86 -4.05 0.50
N TYR A 276 27.75 -4.73 0.75
CA TYR A 276 27.11 -4.83 2.07
C TYR A 276 27.51 -6.14 2.74
N ASN A 277 28.44 -6.04 3.69
CA ASN A 277 28.96 -7.18 4.46
C ASN A 277 28.28 -7.35 5.83
N GLN A 278 27.25 -6.55 6.11
CA GLN A 278 26.53 -6.60 7.38
C GLN A 278 25.66 -7.86 7.48
N ASN A 279 25.66 -8.52 8.64
CA ASN A 279 24.90 -9.74 8.91
C ASN A 279 23.45 -9.49 9.40
N ARG A 280 22.87 -8.34 9.03
CA ARG A 280 21.55 -7.91 9.48
C ARG A 280 20.86 -7.05 8.43
N GLN A 281 19.53 -7.04 8.43
CA GLN A 281 18.74 -6.22 7.51
C GLN A 281 19.03 -4.73 7.72
N GLN A 282 19.59 -4.08 6.69
CA GLN A 282 19.79 -2.64 6.62
C GLN A 282 19.98 -2.19 5.16
N GLY A 283 20.00 -0.87 4.95
CA GLY A 283 20.43 -0.29 3.68
C GLY A 283 19.49 -0.52 2.50
N LEU A 284 18.21 -0.86 2.72
CA LEU A 284 17.27 -1.18 1.63
C LEU A 284 17.12 -0.03 0.61
N GLY A 285 16.79 1.19 1.07
CA GLY A 285 16.70 2.36 0.19
C GLY A 285 18.01 2.68 -0.52
N ASN A 286 19.14 2.48 0.17
CA ASN A 286 20.47 2.68 -0.42
C ASN A 286 20.81 1.59 -1.46
N SER A 287 20.29 0.37 -1.28
CA SER A 287 20.42 -0.72 -2.26
C SER A 287 19.71 -0.34 -3.55
N PHE A 288 18.43 0.08 -3.45
CA PHE A 288 17.69 0.55 -4.62
C PHE A 288 18.36 1.77 -5.28
N LEU A 289 18.91 2.69 -4.49
CA LEU A 289 19.62 3.85 -5.03
C LEU A 289 20.86 3.42 -5.84
N ALA A 290 21.71 2.54 -5.29
CA ALA A 290 22.89 2.03 -5.98
C ALA A 290 22.52 1.28 -7.27
N LEU A 291 21.51 0.42 -7.21
CA LEU A 291 21.01 -0.30 -8.38
C LEU A 291 20.40 0.65 -9.44
N ALA A 292 19.76 1.75 -9.03
CA ALA A 292 19.24 2.78 -9.94
C ALA A 292 20.34 3.58 -10.66
N PHE A 293 21.56 3.61 -10.12
CA PHE A 293 22.77 4.08 -10.81
C PHE A 293 23.48 2.98 -11.62
N GLY A 294 23.03 1.74 -11.50
CA GLY A 294 23.60 0.57 -12.17
C GLY A 294 24.95 0.14 -11.58
N THR A 295 25.14 0.40 -10.29
CA THR A 295 26.24 -0.12 -9.46
C THR A 295 26.07 -1.63 -9.30
N LYS A 296 27.18 -2.38 -9.32
CA LYS A 296 27.17 -3.81 -8.97
C LYS A 296 27.03 -3.96 -7.46
N LEU A 297 25.93 -4.54 -6.99
CA LEU A 297 25.62 -4.69 -5.57
C LEU A 297 25.92 -6.10 -5.06
N TYR A 298 26.82 -6.19 -4.09
CA TYR A 298 27.05 -7.37 -3.28
C TYR A 298 26.35 -7.23 -1.93
N ILE A 299 25.67 -8.28 -1.49
CA ILE A 299 24.99 -8.35 -0.21
C ILE A 299 25.07 -9.78 0.32
N ARG A 300 25.15 -9.92 1.64
CA ARG A 300 25.17 -11.23 2.29
C ARG A 300 23.92 -12.02 1.92
N SER A 301 24.08 -13.23 1.39
CA SER A 301 22.94 -14.06 0.95
C SER A 301 22.08 -14.55 2.11
N GLU A 302 22.57 -14.48 3.35
CA GLU A 302 21.87 -14.99 4.53
C GLU A 302 20.86 -13.99 5.15
N ILE A 303 20.72 -12.77 4.59
CA ILE A 303 19.83 -11.74 5.15
C ILE A 303 18.62 -11.46 4.26
N SER A 304 17.52 -11.05 4.87
CA SER A 304 16.23 -10.82 4.17
C SER A 304 16.28 -9.76 3.07
N THR A 305 17.20 -8.80 3.14
CA THR A 305 17.40 -7.80 2.08
C THR A 305 17.83 -8.46 0.76
N TYR A 306 18.62 -9.55 0.80
CA TYR A 306 19.05 -10.28 -0.40
C TYR A 306 17.84 -10.84 -1.16
N ASP A 307 17.01 -11.61 -0.46
CA ASP A 307 15.80 -12.22 -1.03
C ASP A 307 14.81 -11.17 -1.52
N TYR A 308 14.64 -10.08 -0.77
CA TYR A 308 13.71 -9.00 -1.14
C TYR A 308 14.12 -8.26 -2.41
N LEU A 309 15.42 -8.05 -2.64
CA LEU A 309 15.89 -7.43 -3.88
C LEU A 309 15.66 -8.36 -5.08
N ILE A 310 15.87 -9.67 -4.90
CA ILE A 310 15.62 -10.69 -5.93
C ILE A 310 14.13 -10.82 -6.24
N SER A 311 13.26 -10.86 -5.23
CA SER A 311 11.81 -10.95 -5.43
C SER A 311 11.26 -9.72 -6.18
N ASN A 312 11.96 -8.59 -6.10
CA ASN A 312 11.65 -7.37 -6.85
C ASN A 312 12.28 -7.31 -8.26
N GLY A 313 12.84 -8.43 -8.74
CA GLY A 313 13.39 -8.57 -10.09
C GLY A 313 14.83 -8.09 -10.25
N ASN A 314 15.53 -7.75 -9.16
CA ASN A 314 16.93 -7.36 -9.24
C ASN A 314 17.85 -8.58 -9.14
N LYS A 315 19.01 -8.51 -9.78
CA LYS A 315 20.10 -9.45 -9.59
C LYS A 315 21.18 -8.82 -8.72
N VAL A 316 21.39 -9.40 -7.55
CA VAL A 316 22.41 -9.02 -6.56
C VAL A 316 23.35 -10.19 -6.30
N PHE A 317 24.57 -9.89 -5.86
CA PHE A 317 25.65 -10.87 -5.72
C PHE A 317 25.93 -11.17 -4.26
N ASP A 318 26.40 -12.38 -3.95
CA ASP A 318 26.69 -12.79 -2.58
C ASP A 318 28.06 -12.24 -2.13
N SER A 319 28.08 -11.38 -1.11
CA SER A 319 29.32 -10.79 -0.61
C SER A 319 30.26 -11.82 0.03
N THR A 320 29.74 -12.95 0.53
CA THR A 320 30.56 -14.00 1.14
C THR A 320 31.47 -14.71 0.13
N LYS A 321 31.15 -14.62 -1.16
CA LYS A 321 31.93 -15.24 -2.25
C LYS A 321 33.12 -14.40 -2.69
N ILE A 322 33.18 -13.12 -2.31
CA ILE A 322 34.23 -12.19 -2.76
C ILE A 322 35.63 -12.71 -2.42
N ALA A 323 35.81 -13.37 -1.27
CA ALA A 323 37.10 -13.94 -0.85
C ALA A 323 37.72 -14.87 -1.90
N GLN A 324 36.90 -15.59 -2.69
CA GLN A 324 37.34 -16.57 -3.69
C GLN A 324 37.41 -16.00 -5.11
N MET A 325 36.91 -14.78 -5.35
CA MET A 325 36.84 -14.18 -6.70
C MET A 325 38.16 -13.54 -7.13
N GLY A 326 38.42 -13.53 -8.44
CA GLY A 326 39.42 -12.66 -9.07
C GLY A 326 38.90 -11.22 -9.29
N PHE A 327 39.79 -10.26 -9.52
CA PHE A 327 39.40 -8.84 -9.65
C PHE A 327 38.44 -8.59 -10.81
N ALA A 328 38.71 -9.17 -12.00
CA ALA A 328 37.86 -9.03 -13.18
C ALA A 328 36.44 -9.55 -12.94
N GLU A 329 36.29 -10.70 -12.26
CA GLU A 329 34.98 -11.24 -11.88
C GLU A 329 34.29 -10.34 -10.86
N PHE A 330 35.04 -9.86 -9.86
CA PHE A 330 34.53 -9.00 -8.79
C PHE A 330 33.84 -7.75 -9.34
N ILE A 331 34.43 -7.07 -10.33
CA ILE A 331 33.91 -5.80 -10.87
C ILE A 331 32.93 -6.00 -12.04
N ALA A 332 32.95 -7.13 -12.74
CA ALA A 332 32.17 -7.31 -13.97
C ALA A 332 30.65 -7.44 -13.72
N ILE A 333 29.85 -6.69 -14.46
CA ILE A 333 28.39 -6.84 -14.54
C ILE A 333 27.96 -6.73 -16.00
N ASP A 334 27.16 -7.67 -16.47
CA ASP A 334 26.67 -7.64 -17.84
C ASP A 334 25.66 -6.50 -18.06
N LYS A 335 25.59 -6.01 -19.29
CA LYS A 335 24.79 -4.83 -19.65
C LYS A 335 23.29 -5.06 -19.39
N GLU A 336 22.80 -6.26 -19.66
CA GLU A 336 21.39 -6.60 -19.48
C GLU A 336 21.01 -6.58 -18.00
N THR A 337 21.77 -7.27 -17.15
CA THR A 337 21.61 -7.25 -15.69
C THR A 337 21.62 -5.82 -15.16
N LYS A 338 22.58 -5.00 -15.61
CA LYS A 338 22.67 -3.60 -15.20
C LYS A 338 21.42 -2.80 -15.56
N GLN A 339 20.90 -2.94 -16.80
CA GLN A 339 19.70 -2.23 -17.23
C GLN A 339 18.45 -2.70 -16.49
N ASN A 340 18.29 -4.01 -16.29
CA ASN A 340 17.16 -4.57 -15.54
C ASN A 340 17.16 -4.07 -14.09
N ASN A 341 18.32 -4.05 -13.42
CA ASN A 341 18.45 -3.50 -12.07
C ASN A 341 18.10 -2.01 -12.02
N ILE A 342 18.54 -1.21 -12.99
CA ILE A 342 18.19 0.22 -13.08
C ILE A 342 16.67 0.38 -13.17
N GLN A 343 16.02 -0.33 -14.07
CA GLN A 343 14.57 -0.25 -14.27
C GLN A 343 13.80 -0.69 -13.01
N ASN A 344 14.15 -1.85 -12.45
CA ASN A 344 13.45 -2.45 -11.32
C ASN A 344 13.63 -1.65 -10.02
N SER A 345 14.75 -0.94 -9.88
CA SER A 345 15.02 -0.12 -8.68
C SER A 345 14.56 1.32 -8.80
N SER A 346 14.56 1.92 -10.00
CA SER A 346 14.15 3.33 -10.18
C SER A 346 12.69 3.57 -9.82
N LYS A 347 11.81 2.56 -9.99
CA LYS A 347 10.38 2.67 -9.65
C LYS A 347 10.12 3.05 -8.19
N PHE A 348 10.99 2.66 -7.26
CA PHE A 348 10.82 2.95 -5.82
C PHE A 348 11.02 4.43 -5.47
N PHE A 349 11.56 5.22 -6.39
CA PHE A 349 11.70 6.67 -6.24
C PHE A 349 10.59 7.44 -6.99
N SER A 350 9.67 6.74 -7.66
CA SER A 350 8.56 7.34 -8.40
C SER A 350 7.37 7.66 -7.51
N ASP A 351 6.94 8.93 -7.53
CA ASP A 351 5.70 9.38 -6.91
C ASP A 351 4.49 8.61 -7.46
N GLU A 352 4.45 8.28 -8.76
CA GLU A 352 3.35 7.54 -9.37
C GLU A 352 3.25 6.12 -8.79
N TYR A 353 4.38 5.44 -8.65
CA TYR A 353 4.42 4.11 -8.05
C TYR A 353 3.95 4.15 -6.60
N ALA A 354 4.48 5.06 -5.79
CA ALA A 354 4.07 5.22 -4.40
C ALA A 354 2.58 5.63 -4.28
N LYS A 355 2.10 6.52 -5.15
CA LYS A 355 0.70 6.96 -5.19
C LYS A 355 -0.24 5.78 -5.41
N ASN A 356 0.03 4.94 -6.41
CA ASN A 356 -0.80 3.75 -6.70
C ASN A 356 -0.90 2.79 -5.51
N LEU A 357 0.16 2.68 -4.69
CA LEU A 357 0.13 1.87 -3.46
C LEU A 357 -0.69 2.55 -2.35
N PHE A 358 -0.47 3.85 -2.10
CA PHE A 358 -1.17 4.59 -1.06
C PHE A 358 -2.65 4.89 -1.37
N GLU A 359 -3.04 4.93 -2.64
CA GLU A 359 -4.45 5.03 -3.03
C GLU A 359 -5.26 3.88 -2.42
N LYS A 360 -4.70 2.66 -2.40
CA LYS A 360 -5.34 1.49 -1.77
C LYS A 360 -5.41 1.61 -0.25
N VAL A 361 -4.41 2.25 0.36
CA VAL A 361 -4.37 2.51 1.81
C VAL A 361 -5.47 3.51 2.21
N PHE A 362 -5.65 4.57 1.44
CA PHE A 362 -6.59 5.65 1.75
C PHE A 362 -8.02 5.30 1.30
N ASN A 363 -8.19 4.83 0.07
CA ASN A 363 -9.47 4.70 -0.62
C ASN A 363 -9.86 3.23 -0.77
N ASP A 364 -10.27 2.64 0.34
CA ASP A 364 -10.74 1.26 0.38
C ASP A 364 -12.24 1.19 0.05
N SER A 365 -12.57 0.88 -1.21
CA SER A 365 -13.97 0.85 -1.68
C SER A 365 -14.82 -0.13 -0.90
N LEU A 366 -14.28 -1.29 -0.52
CA LEU A 366 -15.02 -2.27 0.28
C LEU A 366 -15.35 -1.71 1.67
N GLU A 367 -14.40 -1.04 2.31
CA GLU A 367 -14.66 -0.36 3.59
C GLU A 367 -15.69 0.76 3.45
N TYR A 368 -15.66 1.54 2.35
CA TYR A 368 -16.68 2.54 2.06
C TYR A 368 -18.08 1.92 1.97
N TRP A 369 -18.25 0.89 1.13
CA TRP A 369 -19.54 0.23 0.93
C TRP A 369 -20.04 -0.45 2.21
N GLN A 370 -19.17 -1.08 2.99
CA GLN A 370 -19.51 -1.65 4.30
C GLN A 370 -20.01 -0.58 5.28
N ASN A 371 -19.32 0.56 5.36
CA ASN A 371 -19.74 1.65 6.25
C ASN A 371 -21.04 2.31 5.78
N ARG A 372 -21.21 2.46 4.47
CA ARG A 372 -22.43 2.97 3.85
C ARG A 372 -23.61 2.04 4.15
N ALA A 373 -23.44 0.72 4.01
CA ALA A 373 -24.43 -0.29 4.35
C ALA A 373 -24.81 -0.25 5.84
N LYS A 374 -23.82 -0.19 6.75
CA LYS A 374 -24.09 -0.06 8.20
C LYS A 374 -24.88 1.19 8.55
N LYS A 375 -24.64 2.29 7.84
CA LYS A 375 -25.28 3.59 8.11
C LYS A 375 -26.67 3.71 7.48
N HIS A 376 -26.87 3.14 6.30
CA HIS A 376 -28.06 3.40 5.48
C HIS A 376 -28.91 2.15 5.19
N GLY A 377 -28.50 0.96 5.64
CA GLY A 377 -29.21 -0.29 5.38
C GLY A 377 -29.39 -0.54 3.88
N LYS A 378 -30.57 -1.02 3.47
CA LYS A 378 -30.89 -1.30 2.06
C LYS A 378 -30.74 -0.07 1.16
N HIS A 379 -30.99 1.13 1.66
CA HIS A 379 -30.87 2.37 0.89
C HIS A 379 -29.43 2.61 0.37
N SER A 380 -28.42 1.96 0.95
CA SER A 380 -27.03 2.11 0.52
C SER A 380 -26.74 1.72 -0.93
N VAL A 381 -27.56 0.84 -1.55
CA VAL A 381 -27.35 0.39 -2.94
C VAL A 381 -28.26 1.09 -3.97
N TYR A 382 -28.93 2.16 -3.57
CA TYR A 382 -29.72 3.01 -4.46
C TYR A 382 -29.02 4.36 -4.63
N ASN A 383 -29.44 5.11 -5.67
CA ASN A 383 -29.14 6.53 -5.73
C ASN A 383 -29.75 7.23 -4.48
N MET A 384 -28.93 7.95 -3.72
CA MET A 384 -29.33 8.55 -2.44
C MET A 384 -30.39 9.64 -2.57
N ALA A 385 -30.67 10.11 -3.78
CA ALA A 385 -31.74 11.07 -4.04
C ALA A 385 -33.13 10.42 -3.91
N HIS A 386 -33.24 9.09 -4.03
CA HIS A 386 -34.49 8.40 -3.78
C HIS A 386 -34.87 8.49 -2.30
N PRO A 387 -36.12 8.84 -1.96
CA PRO A 387 -36.58 8.77 -0.59
C PRO A 387 -36.90 7.32 -0.20
N LEU A 388 -36.79 7.02 1.09
CA LEU A 388 -36.94 5.65 1.61
C LEU A 388 -38.28 4.98 1.28
N ASN A 389 -39.35 5.76 1.13
CA ASN A 389 -40.69 5.28 0.80
C ASN A 389 -40.88 4.93 -0.69
N GLU A 390 -39.92 5.25 -1.55
CA GLU A 390 -39.99 4.99 -3.00
C GLU A 390 -39.13 3.81 -3.45
N LEU A 391 -38.32 3.22 -2.56
CA LEU A 391 -37.39 2.15 -2.93
C LEU A 391 -38.09 0.93 -3.54
N GLU A 392 -39.27 0.56 -3.04
CA GLU A 392 -40.04 -0.57 -3.60
C GLU A 392 -40.55 -0.28 -5.02
N SER A 393 -40.95 0.97 -5.31
CA SER A 393 -41.34 1.37 -6.66
C SER A 393 -40.15 1.38 -7.62
N VAL A 394 -38.97 1.79 -7.15
CA VAL A 394 -37.73 1.75 -7.93
C VAL A 394 -37.39 0.30 -8.28
N ASP A 395 -37.46 -0.61 -7.31
CA ASP A 395 -37.22 -2.04 -7.54
C ASP A 395 -38.17 -2.62 -8.58
N LYS A 396 -39.48 -2.36 -8.46
CA LYS A 396 -40.49 -2.86 -9.42
C LYS A 396 -40.27 -2.31 -10.82
N TYR A 397 -39.92 -1.03 -10.95
CA TYR A 397 -39.65 -0.41 -12.24
C TYR A 397 -38.43 -1.05 -12.92
N GLN A 398 -37.33 -1.22 -12.18
CA GLN A 398 -36.11 -1.84 -12.70
C GLN A 398 -36.33 -3.33 -13.00
N GLU A 399 -37.00 -4.08 -12.12
CA GLU A 399 -37.36 -5.50 -12.33
C GLU A 399 -38.17 -5.69 -13.62
N GLN A 400 -39.12 -4.79 -13.91
CA GLN A 400 -39.93 -4.86 -15.12
C GLN A 400 -39.06 -4.72 -16.38
N ILE A 401 -38.13 -3.75 -16.40
CA ILE A 401 -37.21 -3.56 -17.52
C ILE A 401 -36.32 -4.79 -17.68
N TYR A 402 -35.72 -5.27 -16.59
CA TYR A 402 -34.77 -6.39 -16.63
C TYR A 402 -35.46 -7.67 -17.06
N SER A 403 -36.65 -7.95 -16.55
CA SER A 403 -37.45 -9.11 -16.92
C SER A 403 -37.81 -9.12 -18.40
N ASN A 404 -38.13 -7.96 -18.98
CA ASN A 404 -38.46 -7.86 -20.41
C ASN A 404 -37.25 -8.20 -21.28
N VAL A 405 -36.06 -7.71 -20.91
CA VAL A 405 -34.83 -8.01 -21.64
C VAL A 405 -34.40 -9.47 -21.44
N LEU A 406 -34.43 -9.98 -20.21
CA LEU A 406 -34.06 -11.37 -19.91
C LEU A 406 -34.92 -12.37 -20.68
N LYS A 407 -36.24 -12.17 -20.76
CA LYS A 407 -37.15 -13.02 -21.54
C LYS A 407 -36.73 -13.12 -23.01
N LYS A 408 -36.42 -11.99 -23.65
CA LYS A 408 -35.94 -11.94 -25.05
C LYS A 408 -34.72 -12.82 -25.30
N HIS A 409 -33.81 -12.94 -24.31
CA HIS A 409 -32.50 -13.58 -24.50
C HIS A 409 -32.39 -14.99 -23.88
N LEU A 410 -33.34 -15.37 -23.02
CA LEU A 410 -33.39 -16.70 -22.41
C LEU A 410 -34.30 -17.67 -23.17
N ASP A 411 -35.30 -17.17 -23.90
CA ASP A 411 -36.31 -18.01 -24.58
C ASP A 411 -35.81 -18.68 -25.88
N ASP A 412 -34.74 -18.18 -26.51
CA ASP A 412 -34.29 -18.71 -27.82
C ASP A 412 -33.22 -19.83 -27.76
N ASN A 413 -32.59 -20.15 -26.62
CA ASN A 413 -31.53 -21.18 -26.56
C ASN A 413 -31.34 -21.87 -25.19
N GLY A 414 -32.41 -22.16 -24.45
CA GLY A 414 -32.36 -23.16 -23.37
C GLY A 414 -32.50 -22.64 -21.94
N GLY A 415 -33.45 -21.75 -21.66
CA GLY A 415 -34.05 -21.58 -20.33
C GLY A 415 -34.81 -22.83 -19.87
N GLY A 416 -34.13 -23.98 -19.81
CA GLY A 416 -34.68 -25.23 -19.30
C GLY A 416 -34.73 -25.25 -17.77
N GLN A 417 -35.41 -26.25 -17.20
CA GLN A 417 -35.58 -26.53 -15.77
C GLN A 417 -34.29 -26.62 -14.91
N LYS A 418 -33.11 -26.25 -15.43
CA LYS A 418 -31.79 -26.38 -14.80
C LYS A 418 -30.89 -25.13 -14.89
N LEU A 419 -31.41 -23.97 -15.31
CA LEU A 419 -30.61 -22.74 -15.43
C LEU A 419 -29.93 -22.37 -14.10
N VAL A 420 -28.60 -22.22 -14.09
CA VAL A 420 -27.83 -21.73 -12.95
C VAL A 420 -27.44 -20.27 -13.19
N ALA A 421 -27.90 -19.37 -12.33
CA ALA A 421 -27.59 -17.95 -12.38
C ALA A 421 -26.55 -17.56 -11.32
N LEU A 422 -25.71 -16.60 -11.65
CA LEU A 422 -24.83 -15.88 -10.75
C LEU A 422 -25.26 -14.41 -10.74
N ASP A 423 -25.49 -13.84 -9.57
CA ASP A 423 -25.59 -12.40 -9.35
C ASP A 423 -24.29 -11.90 -8.70
N PHE A 424 -23.57 -11.00 -9.37
CA PHE A 424 -22.33 -10.41 -8.88
C PHE A 424 -22.55 -8.96 -8.46
N GLY A 425 -22.33 -8.69 -7.17
CA GLY A 425 -22.70 -7.43 -6.52
C GLY A 425 -24.18 -7.40 -6.12
N CYS A 426 -24.67 -8.51 -5.56
CA CYS A 426 -26.09 -8.73 -5.31
C CYS A 426 -26.69 -7.81 -4.22
N GLY A 427 -25.83 -7.16 -3.43
CA GLY A 427 -26.22 -6.23 -2.37
C GLY A 427 -27.19 -6.86 -1.37
N PRO A 428 -28.27 -6.16 -0.98
CA PRO A 428 -29.25 -6.65 -0.02
C PRO A 428 -30.30 -7.57 -0.67
N GLY A 429 -29.99 -8.14 -1.82
CA GLY A 429 -30.82 -9.11 -2.52
C GLY A 429 -32.04 -8.52 -3.24
N ARG A 430 -31.83 -7.45 -4.02
CA ARG A 430 -32.92 -6.68 -4.69
C ARG A 430 -33.59 -7.47 -5.81
N PHE A 431 -32.83 -8.25 -6.57
CA PHE A 431 -33.28 -8.88 -7.82
C PHE A 431 -33.43 -10.39 -7.71
N GLU A 432 -33.09 -10.99 -6.58
CA GLU A 432 -33.19 -12.40 -6.31
C GLU A 432 -34.63 -12.92 -6.29
N PRO A 433 -35.65 -12.15 -5.86
CA PRO A 433 -37.05 -12.52 -6.10
C PRO A 433 -37.41 -12.69 -7.60
N MET A 434 -36.75 -11.96 -8.50
CA MET A 434 -36.90 -12.11 -9.96
C MET A 434 -36.05 -13.29 -10.46
N LEU A 435 -34.75 -13.33 -10.11
CA LEU A 435 -33.81 -14.36 -10.57
C LEU A 435 -34.23 -15.77 -10.10
N SER A 436 -34.76 -15.91 -8.88
CA SER A 436 -35.25 -17.18 -8.34
C SER A 436 -36.43 -17.78 -9.11
N LYS A 437 -37.22 -16.96 -9.81
CA LYS A 437 -38.35 -17.42 -10.64
C LYS A 437 -37.90 -17.93 -12.01
N ILE A 438 -36.76 -17.44 -12.52
CA ILE A 438 -36.23 -17.80 -13.85
C ILE A 438 -35.17 -18.91 -13.77
N ALA A 439 -34.46 -19.01 -12.64
CA ALA A 439 -33.35 -19.94 -12.47
C ALA A 439 -33.73 -21.12 -11.58
N HIS A 440 -33.15 -22.29 -11.89
CA HIS A 440 -33.21 -23.44 -10.99
C HIS A 440 -32.42 -23.19 -9.70
N LYS A 441 -31.28 -22.51 -9.81
CA LYS A 441 -30.40 -22.15 -8.69
C LYS A 441 -29.78 -20.78 -8.96
N VAL A 442 -29.75 -19.93 -7.95
CA VAL A 442 -29.06 -18.63 -7.99
C VAL A 442 -27.94 -18.63 -6.95
N TYR A 443 -26.74 -18.26 -7.37
CA TYR A 443 -25.65 -17.88 -6.47
C TYR A 443 -25.56 -16.37 -6.47
N ALA A 444 -25.81 -15.73 -5.33
CA ALA A 444 -25.80 -14.28 -5.18
C ALA A 444 -24.56 -13.90 -4.37
N THR A 445 -23.70 -13.05 -4.93
CA THR A 445 -22.38 -12.76 -4.37
C THR A 445 -22.20 -11.28 -4.11
N ASP A 446 -21.68 -10.93 -2.94
CA ASP A 446 -21.34 -9.55 -2.58
C ASP A 446 -20.17 -9.54 -1.59
N PRO A 447 -19.22 -8.60 -1.67
CA PRO A 447 -18.12 -8.52 -0.71
C PRO A 447 -18.53 -7.88 0.64
N ILE A 448 -19.73 -7.30 0.73
CA ILE A 448 -20.20 -6.56 1.88
C ILE A 448 -21.15 -7.40 2.75
N SER A 449 -20.58 -7.97 3.81
CA SER A 449 -21.31 -8.79 4.79
C SER A 449 -22.63 -8.19 5.29
N THR A 450 -22.68 -6.89 5.58
CA THR A 450 -23.90 -6.23 6.07
C THR A 450 -25.01 -6.20 5.00
N LEU A 451 -24.67 -6.22 3.71
CA LEU A 451 -25.67 -6.29 2.65
C LEU A 451 -26.24 -7.70 2.55
N ILE A 452 -25.38 -8.73 2.56
CA ILE A 452 -25.82 -10.14 2.59
C ILE A 452 -26.72 -10.43 3.80
N GLU A 453 -26.41 -9.87 4.98
CA GLU A 453 -27.25 -10.01 6.18
C GLU A 453 -28.67 -9.42 6.03
N LEU A 454 -28.86 -8.46 5.11
CA LEU A 454 -30.15 -7.84 4.82
C LEU A 454 -30.95 -8.57 3.72
N ALA A 455 -30.34 -9.56 3.08
CA ALA A 455 -30.92 -10.27 1.94
C ALA A 455 -32.08 -11.18 2.35
N PRO A 456 -33.11 -11.33 1.51
CA PRO A 456 -34.25 -12.21 1.79
C PRO A 456 -33.81 -13.67 1.75
N LYS A 457 -34.45 -14.53 2.55
CA LYS A 457 -34.26 -15.98 2.43
C LYS A 457 -35.16 -16.53 1.35
N ILE A 458 -34.57 -17.13 0.31
CA ILE A 458 -35.28 -17.73 -0.82
C ILE A 458 -34.66 -19.11 -1.08
N ASP A 459 -35.50 -20.15 -1.21
CA ASP A 459 -35.07 -21.55 -1.14
C ASP A 459 -34.00 -21.95 -2.17
N ASN A 460 -34.08 -21.42 -3.39
CA ASN A 460 -33.14 -21.71 -4.48
C ASN A 460 -32.05 -20.64 -4.65
N VAL A 461 -31.86 -19.75 -3.67
CA VAL A 461 -30.85 -18.70 -3.69
C VAL A 461 -29.82 -18.96 -2.59
N GLU A 462 -28.54 -18.88 -2.95
CA GLU A 462 -27.43 -19.01 -2.03
C GLU A 462 -26.59 -17.74 -2.03
N TYR A 463 -26.57 -17.04 -0.89
CA TYR A 463 -25.80 -15.83 -0.69
C TYR A 463 -24.38 -16.17 -0.23
N LEU A 464 -23.39 -15.74 -1.01
CA LEU A 464 -21.97 -16.01 -0.77
C LEU A 464 -21.22 -14.70 -0.53
N LEU A 465 -20.51 -14.62 0.60
CA LEU A 465 -19.60 -13.51 0.87
C LEU A 465 -18.35 -13.63 0.01
N LEU A 466 -18.11 -12.65 -0.86
CA LEU A 466 -16.88 -12.58 -1.65
C LEU A 466 -15.69 -12.25 -0.76
N GLY A 467 -14.59 -13.00 -0.94
CA GLY A 467 -13.32 -12.69 -0.29
C GLY A 467 -12.56 -11.56 -0.98
N GLU A 468 -11.47 -11.08 -0.37
CA GLU A 468 -10.68 -9.92 -0.85
C GLU A 468 -10.05 -10.08 -2.25
N ASN A 469 -10.03 -11.31 -2.81
CA ASN A 469 -9.44 -11.60 -4.12
C ASN A 469 -10.47 -11.67 -5.26
N GLU A 470 -11.72 -11.26 -5.01
CA GLU A 470 -12.84 -11.35 -5.96
C GLU A 470 -13.14 -12.78 -6.46
N LYS A 471 -12.57 -13.80 -5.82
CA LYS A 471 -12.74 -15.20 -6.21
C LYS A 471 -14.12 -15.69 -5.80
N ILE A 472 -14.89 -16.14 -6.77
CA ILE A 472 -16.21 -16.74 -6.61
C ILE A 472 -16.01 -18.22 -6.26
N ALA A 473 -16.66 -18.68 -5.20
CA ALA A 473 -16.58 -20.06 -4.70
C ALA A 473 -17.37 -21.06 -5.57
N LEU A 474 -17.25 -20.95 -6.89
CA LEU A 474 -17.89 -21.80 -7.89
C LEU A 474 -16.84 -22.43 -8.83
N PRO A 475 -17.08 -23.65 -9.32
CA PRO A 475 -16.25 -24.27 -10.36
C PRO A 475 -16.21 -23.41 -11.62
N SER A 476 -15.16 -23.58 -12.43
CA SER A 476 -15.16 -23.02 -13.78
C SER A 476 -16.29 -23.64 -14.62
N ASP A 477 -16.77 -22.92 -15.63
CA ASP A 477 -17.79 -23.42 -16.57
C ASP A 477 -19.07 -23.96 -15.90
N SER A 478 -19.56 -23.30 -14.85
CA SER A 478 -20.68 -23.76 -14.02
C SER A 478 -21.95 -22.90 -14.11
N VAL A 479 -21.85 -21.68 -14.62
CA VAL A 479 -22.93 -20.68 -14.65
C VAL A 479 -23.49 -20.51 -16.07
N ASP A 480 -24.81 -20.51 -16.20
CA ASP A 480 -25.55 -20.29 -17.46
C ASP A 480 -25.92 -18.82 -17.69
N LEU A 481 -26.12 -18.06 -16.61
CA LEU A 481 -26.46 -16.63 -16.61
C LEU A 481 -25.56 -15.89 -15.62
N VAL A 482 -24.73 -14.97 -16.12
CA VAL A 482 -24.01 -13.99 -15.32
C VAL A 482 -24.81 -12.70 -15.31
N PHE A 483 -25.36 -12.35 -14.16
CA PHE A 483 -26.09 -11.12 -13.91
C PHE A 483 -25.22 -10.17 -13.09
N VAL A 484 -25.08 -8.93 -13.55
CA VAL A 484 -24.35 -7.88 -12.86
C VAL A 484 -25.19 -6.62 -12.94
N SER A 485 -25.51 -6.01 -11.80
CA SER A 485 -26.30 -4.79 -11.76
C SER A 485 -25.68 -3.76 -10.83
N LEU A 486 -25.16 -2.67 -11.41
CA LEU A 486 -24.61 -1.52 -10.70
C LEU A 486 -23.54 -1.91 -9.68
N ALA A 487 -22.56 -2.73 -10.11
CA ALA A 487 -21.51 -3.23 -9.25
C ALA A 487 -20.11 -2.86 -9.76
N LEU A 488 -19.87 -2.96 -11.07
CA LEU A 488 -18.54 -2.77 -11.68
C LEU A 488 -18.07 -1.33 -11.58
N GLY A 489 -18.99 -0.35 -11.64
CA GLY A 489 -18.68 1.05 -11.39
C GLY A 489 -18.06 1.28 -10.00
N GLY A 490 -18.45 0.47 -8.99
CA GLY A 490 -17.94 0.54 -7.62
C GLY A 490 -16.52 -0.04 -7.45
N ILE A 491 -16.01 -0.79 -8.42
CA ILE A 491 -14.66 -1.36 -8.44
C ILE A 491 -13.71 -0.36 -9.13
N VAL A 492 -13.26 0.64 -8.37
CA VAL A 492 -12.48 1.77 -8.89
C VAL A 492 -11.04 1.42 -9.26
N ASP A 493 -10.45 0.40 -8.63
CA ASP A 493 -9.12 -0.10 -8.98
C ASP A 493 -9.19 -0.94 -10.26
N LYS A 494 -8.44 -0.52 -11.29
CA LYS A 494 -8.46 -1.17 -12.61
C LYS A 494 -8.00 -2.62 -12.58
N SER A 495 -7.06 -2.98 -11.71
CA SER A 495 -6.55 -4.34 -11.59
C SER A 495 -7.58 -5.26 -10.92
N GLN A 496 -8.27 -4.77 -9.89
CA GLN A 496 -9.37 -5.47 -9.24
C GLN A 496 -10.56 -5.63 -10.18
N LEU A 497 -10.93 -4.59 -10.92
CA LEU A 497 -11.98 -4.67 -11.92
C LEU A 497 -11.67 -5.74 -12.98
N LYS A 498 -10.41 -5.78 -13.46
CA LYS A 498 -9.97 -6.83 -14.39
C LYS A 498 -10.06 -8.22 -13.76
N MET A 499 -9.60 -8.40 -12.51
CA MET A 499 -9.68 -9.69 -11.81
C MET A 499 -11.12 -10.15 -11.62
N ALA A 500 -12.04 -9.25 -11.24
CA ALA A 500 -13.46 -9.55 -11.11
C ALA A 500 -14.05 -10.01 -12.45
N ILE A 501 -13.77 -9.29 -13.54
CA ILE A 501 -14.27 -9.66 -14.88
C ILE A 501 -13.67 -10.98 -15.36
N ASP A 502 -12.37 -11.22 -15.14
CA ASP A 502 -11.73 -12.50 -15.47
C ASP A 502 -12.35 -13.66 -14.67
N GLU A 503 -12.73 -13.42 -13.40
CA GLU A 503 -13.42 -14.41 -12.57
C GLU A 503 -14.84 -14.70 -13.07
N LEU A 504 -15.61 -13.66 -13.47
CA LEU A 504 -16.92 -13.84 -14.10
C LEU A 504 -16.83 -14.71 -15.36
N LYS A 505 -15.81 -14.47 -16.20
CA LYS A 505 -15.52 -15.28 -17.38
C LYS A 505 -15.14 -16.72 -17.02
N ARG A 506 -14.39 -16.92 -15.93
CA ARG A 506 -13.96 -18.26 -15.48
C ARG A 506 -15.15 -19.14 -15.09
N VAL A 507 -16.11 -18.59 -14.34
CA VAL A 507 -17.25 -19.37 -13.83
C VAL A 507 -18.35 -19.55 -14.89
N ALA A 508 -18.43 -18.66 -15.87
CA ALA A 508 -19.35 -18.75 -16.99
C ALA A 508 -19.06 -19.96 -17.89
N LYS A 509 -20.10 -20.66 -18.32
CA LYS A 509 -20.01 -21.65 -19.42
C LYS A 509 -19.72 -20.96 -20.75
N GLN A 510 -19.23 -21.74 -21.72
CA GLN A 510 -18.91 -21.27 -23.07
C GLN A 510 -20.00 -20.44 -23.77
N ASN A 511 -21.29 -20.74 -23.52
CA ASN A 511 -22.43 -20.01 -24.09
C ASN A 511 -23.25 -19.29 -23.02
N ALA A 512 -22.68 -18.96 -21.86
CA ALA A 512 -23.41 -18.28 -20.79
C ALA A 512 -23.90 -16.91 -21.25
N LEU A 513 -25.09 -16.51 -20.80
CA LEU A 513 -25.59 -15.16 -21.03
C LEU A 513 -24.95 -14.20 -20.04
N PHE A 514 -24.30 -13.15 -20.52
CA PHE A 514 -23.87 -12.02 -19.71
C PHE A 514 -24.93 -10.92 -19.80
N PHE A 515 -25.55 -10.61 -18.67
CA PHE A 515 -26.54 -9.56 -18.51
C PHE A 515 -25.95 -8.48 -17.59
N ILE A 516 -25.44 -7.40 -18.18
CA ILE A 516 -24.68 -6.36 -17.50
C ILE A 516 -25.48 -5.06 -17.48
N VAL A 517 -25.84 -4.61 -16.30
CA VAL A 517 -26.51 -3.32 -16.07
C VAL A 517 -25.55 -2.39 -15.36
N GLU A 518 -25.17 -1.29 -15.99
CA GLU A 518 -24.21 -0.35 -15.41
C GLU A 518 -24.59 1.10 -15.66
N ASN A 519 -24.14 1.96 -14.76
CA ASN A 519 -24.35 3.40 -14.87
C ASN A 519 -23.39 3.97 -15.94
N THR A 520 -23.98 4.45 -17.03
CA THR A 520 -23.28 5.01 -18.20
C THR A 520 -23.47 6.52 -18.34
N ALA A 521 -23.96 7.17 -17.28
CA ALA A 521 -24.11 8.61 -17.27
C ALA A 521 -22.79 9.32 -17.61
N LYS A 522 -22.90 10.39 -18.40
CA LYS A 522 -21.74 11.22 -18.83
C LYS A 522 -21.35 12.18 -17.72
N GLN A 523 -20.80 11.62 -16.65
CA GLN A 523 -20.34 12.35 -15.46
C GLN A 523 -18.87 12.07 -15.18
N ASP A 524 -18.23 12.98 -14.43
CA ASP A 524 -16.88 12.74 -13.92
C ASP A 524 -16.87 11.62 -12.89
N ASN A 525 -15.82 10.80 -12.94
CA ASN A 525 -15.58 9.73 -11.97
C ASN A 525 -15.62 10.27 -10.54
N GLN A 526 -16.38 9.58 -9.70
CA GLN A 526 -16.45 9.84 -8.26
C GLN A 526 -15.47 8.94 -7.52
N LYS A 527 -15.18 9.32 -6.27
CA LYS A 527 -14.19 8.65 -5.43
C LYS A 527 -14.40 7.14 -5.26
N TYR A 528 -15.65 6.68 -5.24
CA TYR A 528 -16.02 5.27 -5.04
C TYR A 528 -16.91 4.74 -6.16
N TRP A 529 -16.99 5.47 -7.28
CA TRP A 529 -17.77 5.08 -8.44
C TRP A 529 -17.19 5.67 -9.72
N HIS A 530 -16.80 4.83 -10.66
CA HIS A 530 -16.26 5.26 -11.96
C HIS A 530 -17.27 5.00 -13.08
N TYR A 531 -17.79 6.09 -13.65
CA TYR A 531 -18.65 6.06 -14.84
C TYR A 531 -17.85 5.65 -16.08
N LYS A 532 -18.46 4.86 -16.95
CA LYS A 532 -17.87 4.40 -18.21
C LYS A 532 -18.97 4.30 -19.26
N SER A 533 -18.64 4.46 -20.53
CA SER A 533 -19.63 4.26 -21.58
C SER A 533 -19.99 2.77 -21.74
N ALA A 534 -21.08 2.47 -22.46
CA ALA A 534 -21.43 1.10 -22.79
C ALA A 534 -20.32 0.40 -23.61
N GLU A 535 -19.64 1.14 -24.50
CA GLU A 535 -18.53 0.65 -25.31
C GLU A 535 -17.28 0.32 -24.48
N ASP A 536 -17.01 1.14 -23.45
CA ASP A 536 -15.92 0.88 -22.51
C ASP A 536 -16.19 -0.40 -21.71
N TYR A 537 -17.42 -0.58 -21.21
CA TYR A 537 -17.81 -1.83 -20.55
C TYR A 537 -17.72 -3.02 -21.50
N ALA A 538 -18.28 -2.93 -22.70
CA ALA A 538 -18.19 -3.99 -23.71
C ALA A 538 -16.74 -4.39 -24.02
N SER A 539 -15.82 -3.42 -24.06
CA SER A 539 -14.40 -3.66 -24.29
C SER A 539 -13.73 -4.47 -23.18
N LEU A 540 -14.14 -4.30 -21.92
CA LEU A 540 -13.62 -5.07 -20.79
C LEU A 540 -14.04 -6.55 -20.85
N PHE A 541 -15.20 -6.84 -21.43
CA PHE A 541 -15.76 -8.19 -21.49
C PHE A 541 -15.26 -9.04 -22.66
N LYS A 542 -14.47 -8.49 -23.59
CA LYS A 542 -13.85 -9.26 -24.67
C LYS A 542 -13.19 -10.55 -24.16
N PRO A 543 -13.37 -11.71 -24.83
CA PRO A 543 -13.98 -11.86 -26.16
C PRO A 543 -15.53 -11.91 -26.19
N ILE A 544 -16.23 -11.81 -25.06
CA ILE A 544 -17.70 -11.78 -25.03
C ILE A 544 -18.19 -10.51 -25.72
N GLU A 545 -19.06 -10.66 -26.72
CA GLU A 545 -19.60 -9.55 -27.49
C GLU A 545 -20.83 -8.95 -26.82
N LEU A 546 -20.62 -8.10 -25.82
CA LEU A 546 -21.70 -7.33 -25.21
C LEU A 546 -22.26 -6.30 -26.20
N LYS A 547 -23.59 -6.30 -26.37
CA LYS A 547 -24.33 -5.31 -27.16
C LYS A 547 -25.26 -4.52 -26.25
N LEU A 548 -25.30 -3.20 -26.44
CA LEU A 548 -26.28 -2.35 -25.79
C LEU A 548 -27.69 -2.75 -26.28
N GLU A 549 -28.54 -3.16 -25.35
CA GLU A 549 -29.89 -3.64 -25.64
C GLU A 549 -30.93 -2.57 -25.35
N THR A 550 -30.80 -1.85 -24.23
CA THR A 550 -31.65 -0.71 -23.90
C THR A 550 -30.99 0.19 -22.85
N THR A 551 -31.55 1.39 -22.64
CA THR A 551 -31.19 2.32 -21.57
C THR A 551 -32.42 2.78 -20.82
N TYR A 552 -32.25 3.18 -19.56
CA TYR A 552 -33.26 3.86 -18.78
C TYR A 552 -32.60 4.91 -17.88
N GLU A 553 -33.40 5.78 -17.28
CA GLU A 553 -32.91 6.85 -16.41
C GLU A 553 -33.21 6.55 -14.93
N ASP A 554 -32.22 6.77 -14.06
CA ASP A 554 -32.36 6.69 -12.61
C ASP A 554 -31.82 7.98 -11.96
N ILE A 555 -32.72 8.90 -11.56
CA ILE A 555 -32.38 10.24 -11.03
C ILE A 555 -31.40 10.99 -11.98
N ASN A 556 -31.78 11.22 -13.24
CA ASN A 556 -30.94 11.89 -14.24
C ASN A 556 -29.61 11.19 -14.56
N GLU A 557 -29.43 9.94 -14.12
CA GLU A 557 -28.29 9.12 -14.51
C GLU A 557 -28.75 8.07 -15.53
N GLU A 558 -28.08 8.03 -16.68
CA GLU A 558 -28.34 7.01 -17.69
C GLU A 558 -27.78 5.67 -17.23
N ILE A 559 -28.63 4.64 -17.22
CA ILE A 559 -28.28 3.26 -16.92
C ILE A 559 -28.46 2.44 -18.19
N SER A 560 -27.41 1.71 -18.57
CA SER A 560 -27.40 0.87 -19.77
C SER A 560 -27.50 -0.60 -19.42
N ILE A 561 -28.30 -1.34 -20.20
CA ILE A 561 -28.37 -2.81 -20.16
C ILE A 561 -27.65 -3.34 -21.39
N MET A 562 -26.58 -4.08 -21.17
CA MET A 562 -25.77 -4.72 -22.20
C MET A 562 -25.87 -6.23 -22.06
N VAL A 563 -26.05 -6.92 -23.18
CA VAL A 563 -26.23 -8.37 -23.22
C VAL A 563 -25.30 -9.01 -24.25
N GLY A 564 -24.69 -10.14 -23.93
CA GLY A 564 -23.82 -10.89 -24.83
C GLY A 564 -23.59 -12.33 -24.38
N ARG A 565 -22.94 -13.13 -25.24
CA ARG A 565 -22.52 -14.51 -24.97
C ARG A 565 -21.08 -14.71 -25.43
#